data_AF-A0A0F9L2X4-F1
#
_entry.id   AF-A0A0F9L2X4-F1
#
_cell.length_a   1.000
_cell.length_b   1.000
_cell.length_c   1.000
_cell.angle_alpha   90.00
_cell.angle_beta   90.00
_cell.angle_gamma   90.00
#
_symmetry.space_group_name_H-M   'P 1'
#
loop_
_entity.id
_entity.type
_entity.pdbx_description
1 polymer ?
#
loop_
_entity_poly.entity_id
_entity_poly.type
_entity_poly.pdbx_seq_one_letter_code
_entity_poly.pdbx_strand_id
1 'polypeptide(L)'
;MQKTIPTYDLELELRNKGCKYIIGVDEAGRGCEHPSAEVLTDTGWKHYSDITLTDMVLSYTSNGEIGWQNIEAVVEKDFSGYLIELKNAGIHIYVTSDHYFDVVRRVFKRDDNYKLRLVGYKFRGRKCVEDLVANDYIPRGGRWVGQMKDFFILPSINKSEHDNSGKDYSEKHIEMGIWASFMGIYLSEGSCSCCGGGYNVTISQSKKSIYYNEIKYLLNMMPFSFNETSVGFTVYNKQLYVYLKQFGDKYSKFIPKDIKELSPCFLKLFIEWAIKGDGSCYTGYNRQEICTYYTVSKRLKDDFEEVILKAGRTYHTTCRDPKDKFIQGRLVKKENQKRCFEIRLRRNNKASVKHLHKNYIPYNGKVFCLSLPEHHNFYVRRSGTGYFTGNSLMGPVVAAAVHIPEGFDTAGIDDSKKLSSKNRELFYNKIVEECDYAFYAIDNGTIDSINILEATMMCMRYSIMSITKADYALIDGNRLPEFLGVSAECVVGGDGKSVSIAAASIVAKVTRDKMVLEMHEQYPIYGWDKNKGYGTQEHRDAIKLYGATPYHRKSFSGVKEYVR
;
A
#
# COMPACT_ATOMS: atom_id res chain seq x y z
N MET A 1 -13.34 33.67 8.05
CA MET A 1 -12.42 33.43 9.18
C MET A 1 -11.06 33.96 8.76
N GLN A 2 -10.53 34.98 9.45
CA GLN A 2 -9.16 35.45 9.23
C GLN A 2 -8.21 34.27 9.42
N LYS A 3 -7.43 33.93 8.39
CA LYS A 3 -6.40 32.90 8.46
C LYS A 3 -5.37 33.36 9.49
N THR A 4 -5.15 32.57 10.54
CA THR A 4 -4.01 32.72 11.44
C THR A 4 -2.74 32.68 10.61
N ILE A 5 -2.03 33.81 10.56
CA ILE A 5 -0.71 33.91 9.95
C ILE A 5 0.23 33.06 10.82
N PRO A 6 1.10 32.20 10.24
CA PRO A 6 2.09 31.47 11.03
C PRO A 6 2.91 32.45 11.88
N THR A 7 3.01 32.20 13.18
CA THR A 7 3.96 32.93 14.03
C THR A 7 5.32 32.31 13.78
N TYR A 8 6.12 32.97 12.94
CA TYR A 8 7.49 32.55 12.60
C TYR A 8 8.43 32.81 13.78
N ASP A 9 8.23 32.06 14.87
CA ASP A 9 8.86 32.33 16.16
C ASP A 9 10.33 31.86 16.19
N LEU A 10 10.72 30.94 15.31
CA LEU A 10 12.04 30.31 15.35
C LEU A 10 13.17 31.27 14.94
N GLU A 11 12.96 32.09 13.89
CA GLU A 11 13.94 33.10 13.52
C GLU A 11 14.09 34.21 14.58
N LEU A 12 13.01 34.56 15.28
CA LEU A 12 13.03 35.54 16.37
C LEU A 12 13.87 35.04 17.55
N GLU A 13 13.73 33.78 17.94
CA GLU A 13 14.53 33.16 18.99
C GLU A 13 16.03 33.16 18.66
N LEU A 14 16.39 32.82 17.42
CA LEU A 14 17.78 32.82 16.96
C LEU A 14 18.36 34.24 16.86
N ARG A 15 17.56 35.23 16.43
CA ARG A 15 17.96 36.65 16.44
C ARG A 15 18.26 37.16 17.84
N ASN A 16 17.46 36.77 18.84
CA ASN A 16 17.71 37.09 20.24
C ASN A 16 19.01 36.46 20.78
N LYS A 17 19.45 35.35 20.20
CA LYS A 17 20.75 34.70 20.49
C LYS A 17 21.92 35.29 19.70
N GLY A 18 21.68 36.35 18.91
CA GLY A 18 22.71 37.05 18.15
C GLY A 18 22.94 36.54 16.73
N CYS A 19 22.17 35.55 16.25
CA CYS A 19 22.25 35.11 14.85
C CYS A 19 21.56 36.15 13.96
N LYS A 20 22.28 36.78 13.04
CA LYS A 20 21.72 37.83 12.18
C LYS A 20 21.27 37.26 10.85
N TYR A 21 22.04 36.33 10.31
CA TYR A 21 21.86 35.79 8.98
C TYR A 21 21.44 34.33 9.06
N ILE A 22 20.13 34.10 9.21
CA ILE A 22 19.53 32.78 9.35
C ILE A 22 19.00 32.34 7.98
N ILE A 23 19.40 31.16 7.51
CA ILE A 23 18.86 30.56 6.29
C ILE A 23 17.91 29.42 6.65
N GLY A 24 16.84 29.28 5.88
CA GLY A 24 15.98 28.09 5.91
C GLY A 24 16.26 27.21 4.71
N VAL A 25 16.11 25.90 4.86
CA VAL A 25 16.47 24.90 3.84
C VAL A 25 15.37 23.85 3.74
N ASP A 26 14.96 23.49 2.52
CA ASP A 26 13.99 22.42 2.26
C ASP A 26 14.26 21.77 0.88
N GLU A 27 13.79 20.52 0.69
CA GLU A 27 13.86 19.77 -0.55
C GLU A 27 12.51 19.52 -1.23
N ALA A 28 12.54 19.30 -2.55
CA ALA A 28 11.38 18.83 -3.31
C ALA A 28 11.62 17.45 -3.94
N GLY A 29 10.73 16.48 -3.71
CA GLY A 29 10.67 15.25 -4.52
C GLY A 29 10.30 13.89 -3.88
N ARG A 30 9.71 13.81 -2.68
CA ARG A 30 9.36 12.51 -2.02
C ARG A 30 7.98 12.48 -1.33
N GLY A 31 6.99 11.91 -2.02
CA GLY A 31 5.68 11.58 -1.46
C GLY A 31 5.72 10.44 -0.43
N CYS A 32 4.85 10.48 0.60
CA CYS A 32 4.82 9.48 1.68
C CYS A 32 3.38 9.14 2.14
N GLU A 33 3.22 8.00 2.81
CA GLU A 33 1.98 7.41 3.34
C GLU A 33 1.90 7.57 4.87
N HIS A 34 0.70 7.65 5.42
CA HIS A 34 0.51 7.75 6.88
C HIS A 34 0.88 6.42 7.59
N PRO A 35 1.62 6.47 8.72
CA PRO A 35 2.04 5.33 9.56
C PRO A 35 0.98 4.28 9.90
N SER A 36 -0.29 4.67 9.92
CA SER A 36 -1.37 3.80 10.37
C SER A 36 -1.92 2.89 9.27
N ALA A 37 -1.26 2.88 8.10
CA ALA A 37 -1.45 1.89 7.07
C ALA A 37 -0.58 0.65 7.35
N GLU A 38 -1.11 -0.53 7.06
CA GLU A 38 -0.33 -1.78 7.05
C GLU A 38 0.03 -2.13 5.60
N VAL A 39 1.24 -2.63 5.38
CA VAL A 39 1.74 -3.09 4.08
C VAL A 39 1.54 -4.60 3.96
N LEU A 40 1.08 -5.05 2.79
CA LEU A 40 1.00 -6.49 2.49
C LEU A 40 2.36 -7.01 2.05
N THR A 41 2.95 -7.88 2.87
CA THR A 41 4.21 -8.58 2.58
C THR A 41 3.97 -10.06 2.29
N ASP A 42 4.97 -10.76 1.75
CA ASP A 42 4.90 -12.20 1.47
C ASP A 42 4.81 -13.07 2.74
N THR A 43 5.10 -12.47 3.89
CA THR A 43 4.94 -13.08 5.22
C THR A 43 3.67 -12.62 5.95
N GLY A 44 2.86 -11.74 5.33
CA GLY A 44 1.60 -11.25 5.85
C GLY A 44 1.53 -9.72 5.97
N TRP A 45 0.50 -9.22 6.63
CA TRP A 45 0.33 -7.79 6.86
C TRP A 45 1.26 -7.29 7.97
N LYS A 46 2.04 -6.25 7.68
CA LYS A 46 2.98 -5.64 8.61
C LYS A 46 2.76 -4.14 8.73
N HIS A 47 2.99 -3.60 9.93
CA HIS A 47 3.15 -2.16 10.09
C HIS A 47 4.50 -1.75 9.51
N TYR A 48 4.65 -0.51 9.03
CA TYR A 48 5.89 -0.08 8.36
C TYR A 48 7.15 -0.25 9.24
N SER A 49 7.00 -0.11 10.56
CA SER A 49 8.07 -0.32 11.55
C SER A 49 8.58 -1.76 11.63
N ASP A 50 7.77 -2.73 11.18
CA ASP A 50 8.06 -4.16 11.28
C ASP A 50 8.57 -4.72 9.93
N ILE A 51 8.67 -3.86 8.91
CA ILE A 51 9.14 -4.22 7.58
C ILE A 51 10.67 -4.25 7.57
N THR A 52 11.20 -5.32 6.98
CA THR A 52 12.64 -5.54 6.80
C THR A 52 12.99 -5.60 5.32
N LEU A 53 14.27 -5.41 4.98
CA LEU A 53 14.73 -5.55 3.58
C LEU A 53 14.63 -6.98 3.04
N THR A 54 14.41 -7.98 3.92
CA THR A 54 14.17 -9.38 3.52
C THR A 54 12.71 -9.65 3.14
N ASP A 55 11.80 -8.74 3.46
CA ASP A 55 10.40 -8.86 3.06
C ASP A 55 10.23 -8.53 1.58
N MET A 56 9.27 -9.21 0.93
CA MET A 56 8.75 -8.79 -0.35
C MET A 56 7.38 -8.14 -0.18
N VAL A 57 7.07 -7.11 -0.97
CA VAL A 57 5.78 -6.42 -0.97
C VAL A 57 5.01 -6.66 -2.25
N LEU A 58 3.68 -6.62 -2.15
CA LEU A 58 2.83 -6.78 -3.33
C LEU A 58 2.78 -5.47 -4.13
N SER A 59 3.18 -5.52 -5.40
CA SER A 59 3.16 -4.40 -6.35
C SER A 59 2.15 -4.62 -7.49
N TYR A 60 1.82 -3.55 -8.21
CA TYR A 60 0.86 -3.49 -9.33
C TYR A 60 1.54 -3.02 -10.61
N THR A 61 1.38 -3.78 -11.70
CA THR A 61 2.00 -3.46 -13.00
C THR A 61 1.09 -2.60 -13.87
N SER A 62 1.66 -1.93 -14.88
CA SER A 62 0.89 -1.16 -15.87
C SER A 62 -0.09 -2.01 -16.68
N ASN A 63 0.18 -3.31 -16.81
CA ASN A 63 -0.68 -4.29 -17.48
C ASN A 63 -1.81 -4.80 -16.57
N GLY A 64 -1.88 -4.29 -15.34
CA GLY A 64 -2.91 -4.63 -14.38
C GLY A 64 -2.66 -5.94 -13.64
N GLU A 65 -1.44 -6.47 -13.66
CA GLU A 65 -1.04 -7.63 -12.88
C GLU A 65 -0.57 -7.23 -11.49
N ILE A 66 -0.52 -8.19 -10.56
CA ILE A 66 0.03 -8.00 -9.23
C ILE A 66 1.05 -9.10 -8.92
N GLY A 67 2.12 -8.76 -8.22
CA GLY A 67 3.24 -9.67 -7.94
C GLY A 67 4.11 -9.20 -6.78
N TRP A 68 4.89 -10.12 -6.21
CA TRP A 68 5.84 -9.84 -5.13
C TRP A 68 7.08 -9.12 -5.65
N GLN A 69 7.61 -8.17 -4.88
CA GLN A 69 8.82 -7.41 -5.19
C GLN A 69 9.68 -7.18 -3.95
N ASN A 70 10.99 -7.16 -4.12
CA ASN A 70 11.95 -6.84 -3.06
C ASN A 70 11.86 -5.38 -2.63
N ILE A 71 12.32 -5.09 -1.42
CA ILE A 71 12.43 -3.74 -0.87
C ILE A 71 13.89 -3.31 -0.89
N GLU A 72 14.17 -2.15 -1.46
CA GLU A 72 15.52 -1.55 -1.45
C GLU A 72 15.74 -0.68 -0.22
N ALA A 73 14.71 0.03 0.22
CA ALA A 73 14.75 0.85 1.42
C ALA A 73 13.36 1.05 2.03
N VAL A 74 13.31 1.11 3.36
CA VAL A 74 12.18 1.64 4.12
C VAL A 74 12.54 3.07 4.50
N VAL A 75 11.79 4.04 3.97
CA VAL A 75 12.02 5.46 4.22
C VAL A 75 10.98 5.93 5.23
N GLU A 76 11.46 6.54 6.30
CA GLU A 76 10.62 7.15 7.33
C GLU A 76 11.09 8.59 7.53
N LYS A 77 10.15 9.53 7.62
CA LYS A 77 10.44 10.93 7.89
C LYS A 77 9.41 11.50 8.85
N ASP A 78 9.83 12.42 9.70
CA ASP A 78 8.88 13.25 10.43
C ASP A 78 8.25 14.28 9.46
N PHE A 79 6.97 14.56 9.62
CA PHE A 79 6.21 15.46 8.76
C PHE A 79 5.26 16.29 9.63
N SER A 80 5.37 17.61 9.52
CA SER A 80 4.41 18.55 10.08
C SER A 80 3.83 19.37 8.93
N GLY A 81 2.51 19.35 8.78
CA GLY A 81 1.82 19.98 7.65
C GLY A 81 0.38 19.45 7.52
N TYR A 82 -0.14 19.41 6.29
CA TYR A 82 -1.43 18.78 6.01
C TYR A 82 -1.25 17.47 5.27
N LEU A 83 -1.86 16.41 5.78
CA LEU A 83 -2.12 15.21 5.00
C LEU A 83 -3.39 15.39 4.18
N ILE A 84 -3.38 14.82 2.99
CA ILE A 84 -4.59 14.71 2.16
C ILE A 84 -5.29 13.41 2.50
N GLU A 85 -6.51 13.54 3.04
CA GLU A 85 -7.44 12.43 3.19
C GLU A 85 -8.26 12.29 1.91
N LEU A 86 -8.21 11.12 1.28
CA LEU A 86 -9.20 10.72 0.26
C LEU A 86 -10.10 9.64 0.82
N LYS A 87 -11.40 9.94 0.94
CA LYS A 87 -12.32 9.03 1.64
C LYS A 87 -13.66 8.86 0.94
N ASN A 88 -14.17 7.63 0.98
CA ASN A 88 -15.59 7.32 0.86
C ASN A 88 -15.94 6.04 1.64
N ALA A 89 -17.16 5.53 1.46
CA ALA A 89 -17.61 4.31 2.12
C ALA A 89 -16.81 3.03 1.75
N GLY A 90 -15.96 3.10 0.73
CA GLY A 90 -15.23 1.95 0.18
C GLY A 90 -13.70 2.05 0.25
N ILE A 91 -13.12 3.21 0.55
CA ILE A 91 -11.66 3.40 0.66
C ILE A 91 -11.34 4.61 1.54
N HIS A 92 -10.21 4.54 2.23
CA HIS A 92 -9.70 5.60 3.11
C HIS A 92 -8.18 5.71 3.00
N ILE A 93 -7.70 6.82 2.43
CA ILE A 93 -6.29 7.07 2.11
C ILE A 93 -5.81 8.30 2.89
N TYR A 94 -4.57 8.29 3.38
CA TYR A 94 -3.90 9.46 3.97
C TYR A 94 -2.46 9.58 3.50
N VAL A 95 -2.20 10.60 2.68
CA VAL A 95 -0.88 10.77 2.08
C VAL A 95 -0.44 12.22 2.13
N THR A 96 0.86 12.46 1.95
CA THR A 96 1.38 13.81 1.75
C THR A 96 0.85 14.39 0.43
N SER A 97 0.82 15.71 0.33
CA SER A 97 0.29 16.42 -0.85
C SER A 97 1.09 16.21 -2.14
N ASP A 98 2.33 15.76 -2.04
CA ASP A 98 3.21 15.39 -3.16
C ASP A 98 3.21 13.88 -3.47
N HIS A 99 2.27 13.13 -2.89
CA HIS A 99 2.13 11.68 -3.09
C HIS A 99 1.50 11.33 -4.43
N TYR A 100 1.94 10.24 -5.07
CA TYR A 100 1.45 9.82 -6.38
C TYR A 100 0.68 8.49 -6.35
N PHE A 101 -0.39 8.42 -7.12
CA PHE A 101 -1.12 7.17 -7.35
C PHE A 101 -0.94 6.70 -8.78
N ASP A 102 -0.79 5.39 -8.97
CA ASP A 102 -1.13 4.78 -10.25
C ASP A 102 -2.61 5.02 -10.55
N VAL A 103 -2.91 5.50 -11.75
CA VAL A 103 -4.27 5.84 -12.16
C VAL A 103 -4.63 5.04 -13.40
N VAL A 104 -5.83 4.48 -13.40
CA VAL A 104 -6.44 3.84 -14.58
C VAL A 104 -7.69 4.61 -15.00
N ARG A 105 -8.10 4.44 -16.26
CA ARG A 105 -9.37 4.97 -16.78
C ARG A 105 -10.22 3.85 -17.36
N ARG A 106 -11.53 4.03 -17.31
CA ARG A 106 -12.49 3.15 -18.00
C ARG A 106 -12.25 3.22 -19.51
N VAL A 107 -12.28 2.07 -20.16
CA VAL A 107 -12.24 1.94 -21.62
C VAL A 107 -13.57 1.39 -22.08
N PHE A 108 -14.22 2.09 -23.01
CA PHE A 108 -15.47 1.67 -23.60
C PHE A 108 -15.25 1.27 -25.07
N LYS A 109 -15.93 0.22 -25.52
CA LYS A 109 -16.08 -0.10 -26.95
C LYS A 109 -17.56 -0.15 -27.30
N ARG A 110 -17.91 0.12 -28.55
CA ARG A 110 -19.26 -0.10 -29.04
C ARG A 110 -19.46 -1.60 -29.28
N ASP A 111 -20.59 -2.14 -28.83
CA ASP A 111 -21.03 -3.47 -29.26
C ASP A 111 -21.64 -3.41 -30.67
N ASP A 112 -22.04 -4.58 -31.20
CA ASP A 112 -22.62 -4.70 -32.55
C ASP A 112 -23.93 -3.92 -32.71
N ASN A 113 -24.55 -3.49 -31.60
CA ASN A 113 -25.73 -2.63 -31.56
C ASN A 113 -25.38 -1.16 -31.29
N TYR A 114 -24.12 -0.76 -31.50
CA TYR A 114 -23.58 0.57 -31.27
C TYR A 114 -23.67 1.10 -29.83
N LYS A 115 -23.96 0.24 -28.84
CA LYS A 115 -24.02 0.64 -27.42
C LYS A 115 -22.63 0.60 -26.80
N LEU A 116 -22.26 1.66 -26.07
CA LEU A 116 -21.00 1.69 -25.34
C LEU A 116 -21.03 0.69 -24.18
N ARG A 117 -20.12 -0.29 -24.23
CA ARG A 117 -19.85 -1.23 -23.14
C ARG A 117 -18.48 -0.99 -22.55
N LEU A 118 -18.40 -1.01 -21.23
CA LEU A 118 -17.12 -1.01 -20.51
C LEU A 118 -16.40 -2.32 -20.86
N VAL A 119 -15.26 -2.23 -21.54
CA VAL A 119 -14.43 -3.40 -21.89
C VAL A 119 -13.25 -3.59 -20.94
N GLY A 120 -12.98 -2.63 -20.07
CA GLY A 120 -11.96 -2.76 -19.04
C GLY A 120 -11.41 -1.43 -18.58
N TYR A 121 -10.20 -1.49 -18.04
CA TYR A 121 -9.45 -0.34 -17.56
C TYR A 121 -8.10 -0.31 -18.26
N LYS A 122 -7.67 0.87 -18.71
CA LYS A 122 -6.31 1.09 -19.23
C LYS A 122 -5.56 1.97 -18.26
N PHE A 123 -4.31 1.62 -18.00
CA PHE A 123 -3.41 2.46 -17.23
C PHE A 123 -3.24 3.83 -17.92
N ARG A 124 -3.44 4.89 -17.15
CA ARG A 124 -3.44 6.28 -17.62
C ARG A 124 -2.13 6.99 -17.28
N GLY A 125 -1.41 6.50 -16.27
CA GLY A 125 -0.22 7.15 -15.73
C GLY A 125 -0.27 7.23 -14.21
N ARG A 126 0.80 7.76 -13.62
CA ARG A 126 0.79 8.18 -12.23
C ARG A 126 0.37 9.64 -12.13
N LYS A 127 -0.36 10.00 -11.08
CA LYS A 127 -0.77 11.37 -10.81
C LYS A 127 -0.53 11.73 -9.36
N CYS A 128 -0.13 12.97 -9.12
CA CYS A 128 -0.12 13.52 -7.78
C CYS A 128 -1.55 13.44 -7.20
N VAL A 129 -1.66 13.22 -5.91
CA VAL A 129 -2.92 13.25 -5.16
C VAL A 129 -3.66 14.57 -5.39
N GLU A 130 -2.92 15.65 -5.63
CA GLU A 130 -3.49 16.95 -5.93
C GLU A 130 -4.12 17.05 -7.32
N ASP A 131 -3.57 16.32 -8.30
CA ASP A 131 -3.97 16.36 -9.70
C ASP A 131 -5.01 15.28 -10.08
N LEU A 132 -5.50 14.53 -9.09
CA LEU A 132 -6.54 13.54 -9.29
C LEU A 132 -7.85 14.21 -9.72
N VAL A 133 -8.40 13.78 -10.86
CA VAL A 133 -9.68 14.30 -11.38
C VAL A 133 -10.77 13.23 -11.32
N ALA A 134 -12.04 13.65 -11.42
CA ALA A 134 -13.19 12.76 -11.25
C ALA A 134 -13.17 11.47 -12.11
N ASN A 135 -12.61 11.51 -13.32
CA ASN A 135 -12.54 10.36 -14.22
C ASN A 135 -11.39 9.39 -13.94
N ASP A 136 -10.57 9.67 -12.93
CA ASP A 136 -9.46 8.83 -12.49
C ASP A 136 -9.95 7.70 -11.57
N TYR A 137 -9.24 6.57 -11.63
CA TYR A 137 -9.48 5.43 -10.77
C TYR A 137 -8.18 4.93 -10.15
N ILE A 138 -8.16 4.77 -8.83
CA ILE A 138 -7.02 4.21 -8.09
C ILE A 138 -7.14 2.68 -8.05
N PRO A 139 -6.09 1.92 -8.44
CA PRO A 139 -6.03 0.47 -8.26
C PRO A 139 -6.23 0.01 -6.82
N ARG A 140 -7.15 -0.94 -6.65
CA ARG A 140 -7.36 -1.67 -5.38
C ARG A 140 -7.12 -3.16 -5.50
N GLY A 141 -6.85 -3.64 -6.71
CA GLY A 141 -6.53 -5.01 -7.05
C GLY A 141 -6.05 -5.11 -8.49
N GLY A 142 -5.60 -6.30 -8.85
CA GLY A 142 -5.10 -6.63 -10.18
C GLY A 142 -5.17 -8.14 -10.43
N ARG A 143 -4.57 -8.57 -11.55
CA ARG A 143 -4.52 -9.96 -11.99
C ARG A 143 -3.32 -10.66 -11.36
N TRP A 144 -3.59 -11.53 -10.41
CA TRP A 144 -2.63 -12.51 -9.92
C TRP A 144 -2.56 -13.68 -10.89
N VAL A 145 -1.35 -14.15 -11.22
CA VAL A 145 -1.18 -15.35 -12.07
C VAL A 145 -1.30 -16.61 -11.21
N GLY A 146 -0.51 -16.67 -10.13
CA GLY A 146 -0.47 -17.79 -9.19
C GLY A 146 -0.03 -19.12 -9.80
N GLN A 147 0.11 -20.12 -8.94
CA GLN A 147 0.55 -21.46 -9.32
C GLN A 147 -0.63 -22.30 -9.82
N MET A 148 -0.51 -22.84 -11.03
CA MET A 148 -1.38 -23.90 -11.51
C MET A 148 -0.77 -25.24 -11.08
N LYS A 149 -1.54 -26.04 -10.34
CA LYS A 149 -1.14 -27.37 -9.86
C LYS A 149 -2.26 -28.34 -10.13
N ASP A 150 -1.92 -29.51 -10.66
CA ASP A 150 -2.91 -30.56 -10.88
C ASP A 150 -3.28 -31.24 -9.55
N PHE A 151 -2.28 -31.47 -8.69
CA PHE A 151 -2.45 -32.19 -7.44
C PHE A 151 -1.83 -31.45 -6.25
N PHE A 152 -2.48 -31.59 -5.10
CA PHE A 152 -1.88 -31.45 -3.79
C PHE A 152 -1.33 -32.80 -3.35
N ILE A 153 -0.14 -32.77 -2.76
CA ILE A 153 0.57 -33.94 -2.29
C ILE A 153 0.52 -33.94 -0.76
N LEU A 154 -0.27 -34.86 -0.19
CA LEU A 154 -0.28 -35.08 1.25
C LEU A 154 0.92 -35.95 1.62
N PRO A 155 1.87 -35.45 2.44
CA PRO A 155 3.13 -36.13 2.70
C PRO A 155 2.92 -37.44 3.45
N SER A 156 3.82 -38.40 3.21
CA SER A 156 3.90 -39.63 4.00
C SER A 156 4.26 -39.33 5.45
N ILE A 157 3.84 -40.19 6.38
CA ILE A 157 4.31 -40.15 7.77
C ILE A 157 5.04 -41.44 8.11
N ASN A 158 6.24 -41.30 8.67
CA ASN A 158 7.03 -42.44 9.15
C ASN A 158 6.38 -43.06 10.38
N LYS A 159 6.55 -44.38 10.54
CA LYS A 159 6.16 -45.10 11.77
C LYS A 159 6.81 -44.43 12.98
N SER A 160 6.00 -44.11 13.99
CA SER A 160 6.53 -43.84 15.34
C SER A 160 6.67 -45.17 16.07
N GLU A 161 7.73 -45.34 16.88
CA GLU A 161 8.01 -46.58 17.66
C GLU A 161 6.85 -47.04 18.56
N HIS A 162 5.88 -46.17 18.85
CA HIS A 162 4.71 -46.43 19.70
C HIS A 162 3.37 -46.59 18.94
N ASP A 163 3.38 -46.71 17.60
CA ASP A 163 2.15 -46.88 16.81
C ASP A 163 1.86 -48.35 16.50
N ASN A 164 1.01 -48.98 17.32
CA ASN A 164 0.58 -50.38 17.19
C ASN A 164 -0.39 -50.62 16.00
N SER A 165 -0.71 -49.61 15.18
CA SER A 165 -1.67 -49.74 14.08
C SER A 165 -1.13 -50.43 12.82
N GLY A 166 0.20 -50.59 12.69
CA GLY A 166 0.85 -51.37 11.64
C GLY A 166 0.75 -50.82 10.21
N LYS A 167 0.22 -49.61 9.99
CA LYS A 167 0.02 -49.04 8.63
C LYS A 167 1.06 -47.96 8.29
N ASP A 168 1.87 -48.21 7.26
CA ASP A 168 2.62 -47.15 6.59
C ASP A 168 1.63 -46.23 5.84
N TYR A 169 1.70 -44.93 6.09
CA TYR A 169 0.90 -43.94 5.38
C TYR A 169 1.72 -43.42 4.20
N SER A 170 1.52 -44.03 3.03
CA SER A 170 2.11 -43.55 1.78
C SER A 170 1.59 -42.15 1.44
N GLU A 171 2.35 -41.44 0.62
CA GLU A 171 1.92 -40.20 -0.01
C GLU A 171 0.55 -40.37 -0.70
N LYS A 172 -0.27 -39.31 -0.67
CA LYS A 172 -1.57 -39.27 -1.36
C LYS A 172 -1.66 -38.06 -2.27
N HIS A 173 -2.13 -38.30 -3.48
CA HIS A 173 -2.35 -37.27 -4.49
C HIS A 173 -3.82 -36.91 -4.51
N ILE A 174 -4.12 -35.63 -4.33
CA ILE A 174 -5.49 -35.10 -4.27
C ILE A 174 -5.59 -34.01 -5.32
N GLU A 175 -6.57 -34.06 -6.20
CA GLU A 175 -6.75 -33.00 -7.21
C GLU A 175 -6.84 -31.63 -6.52
N MET A 176 -6.11 -30.64 -7.04
CA MET A 176 -5.93 -29.36 -6.35
C MET A 176 -7.25 -28.60 -6.17
N GLY A 177 -8.20 -28.73 -7.10
CA GLY A 177 -9.54 -28.15 -6.95
C GLY A 177 -10.27 -28.69 -5.73
N ILE A 178 -10.25 -30.02 -5.56
CA ILE A 178 -10.85 -30.73 -4.42
C ILE A 178 -10.16 -30.32 -3.13
N TRP A 179 -8.82 -30.27 -3.15
CA TRP A 179 -8.04 -29.87 -1.99
C TRP A 179 -8.29 -28.42 -1.56
N ALA A 180 -8.32 -27.48 -2.50
CA ALA A 180 -8.63 -26.08 -2.23
C ALA A 180 -10.04 -25.92 -1.64
N SER A 181 -11.02 -26.64 -2.18
CA SER A 181 -12.39 -26.71 -1.63
C SER A 181 -12.41 -27.28 -0.22
N PHE A 182 -11.72 -28.39 0.02
CA PHE A 182 -11.61 -29.02 1.34
C PHE A 182 -10.96 -28.09 2.36
N MET A 183 -9.87 -27.42 2.01
CA MET A 183 -9.21 -26.46 2.89
C MET A 183 -10.09 -25.26 3.22
N GLY A 184 -10.91 -24.80 2.26
CA GLY A 184 -11.91 -23.76 2.49
C GLY A 184 -12.89 -24.15 3.60
N ILE A 185 -13.54 -25.32 3.47
CA ILE A 185 -14.50 -25.76 4.49
C ILE A 185 -13.84 -26.17 5.80
N TYR A 186 -12.64 -26.76 5.78
CA TYR A 186 -11.90 -27.14 6.99
C TYR A 186 -11.47 -25.92 7.82
N LEU A 187 -10.98 -24.86 7.18
CA LEU A 187 -10.59 -23.66 7.93
C LEU A 187 -11.80 -22.94 8.54
N SER A 188 -12.99 -23.09 7.97
CA SER A 188 -14.23 -22.63 8.61
C SER A 188 -14.71 -23.61 9.71
N GLU A 189 -15.18 -24.78 9.31
CA GLU A 189 -15.95 -25.72 10.15
C GLU A 189 -15.12 -26.86 10.75
N GLY A 190 -13.86 -26.96 10.37
CA GLY A 190 -12.98 -28.08 10.71
C GLY A 190 -12.36 -27.98 12.10
N SER A 191 -12.16 -29.14 12.72
CA SER A 191 -11.39 -29.31 13.95
C SER A 191 -10.64 -30.65 13.96
N CYS A 192 -9.54 -30.68 14.72
CA CYS A 192 -8.73 -31.87 14.95
C CYS A 192 -8.81 -32.28 16.43
N SER A 193 -9.04 -33.56 16.72
CA SER A 193 -8.98 -34.10 18.09
C SER A 193 -8.30 -35.47 18.12
N CYS A 194 -7.62 -35.79 19.22
CA CYS A 194 -6.90 -37.05 19.40
C CYS A 194 -7.38 -37.88 20.62
N CYS A 195 -8.64 -37.70 21.02
CA CYS A 195 -9.18 -38.30 22.24
C CYS A 195 -9.27 -39.84 22.11
N GLY A 196 -8.83 -40.56 23.14
CA GLY A 196 -8.96 -42.03 23.20
C GLY A 196 -8.09 -42.79 22.20
N GLY A 197 -7.01 -42.20 21.69
CA GLY A 197 -6.08 -42.84 20.75
C GLY A 197 -6.50 -42.75 19.27
N GLY A 198 -7.67 -42.19 18.96
CA GLY A 198 -8.14 -41.97 17.59
C GLY A 198 -7.70 -40.61 17.04
N TYR A 199 -7.29 -40.56 15.77
CA TYR A 199 -6.92 -39.31 15.08
C TYR A 199 -8.09 -38.78 14.25
N ASN A 200 -8.85 -37.86 14.83
CA ASN A 200 -10.14 -37.42 14.28
C ASN A 200 -9.99 -36.05 13.62
N VAL A 201 -10.48 -35.95 12.38
CA VAL A 201 -10.71 -34.69 11.67
C VAL A 201 -12.21 -34.55 11.47
N THR A 202 -12.82 -33.56 12.11
CA THR A 202 -14.27 -33.35 12.08
C THR A 202 -14.61 -32.06 11.35
N ILE A 203 -15.51 -32.14 10.38
CA ILE A 203 -16.17 -30.99 9.76
C ILE A 203 -17.55 -30.86 10.39
N SER A 204 -17.74 -29.83 11.21
CA SER A 204 -19.01 -29.60 11.90
C SER A 204 -20.04 -29.02 10.94
N GLN A 205 -21.19 -29.68 10.78
CA GLN A 205 -22.27 -29.16 9.95
C GLN A 205 -23.62 -29.75 10.34
N SER A 206 -24.61 -28.88 10.53
CA SER A 206 -26.00 -29.30 10.73
C SER A 206 -26.55 -30.01 9.49
N LYS A 207 -27.22 -31.15 9.69
CA LYS A 207 -27.97 -31.88 8.64
C LYS A 207 -29.06 -31.04 7.97
N LYS A 208 -29.51 -29.95 8.61
CA LYS A 208 -30.49 -29.00 8.05
C LYS A 208 -29.86 -27.93 7.15
N SER A 209 -28.53 -27.84 7.11
CA SER A 209 -27.84 -26.89 6.26
C SER A 209 -28.04 -27.23 4.79
N ILE A 210 -28.27 -26.21 3.97
CA ILE A 210 -28.36 -26.35 2.52
C ILE A 210 -27.07 -26.92 1.91
N TYR A 211 -25.93 -26.73 2.56
CA TYR A 211 -24.61 -27.20 2.08
C TYR A 211 -24.23 -28.60 2.56
N TYR A 212 -25.03 -29.25 3.42
CA TYR A 212 -24.66 -30.53 4.03
C TYR A 212 -24.34 -31.61 2.98
N ASN A 213 -25.20 -31.73 1.95
CA ASN A 213 -25.01 -32.72 0.88
C ASN A 213 -23.85 -32.36 -0.05
N GLU A 214 -23.59 -31.07 -0.28
CA GLU A 214 -22.43 -30.63 -1.05
C GLU A 214 -21.12 -30.97 -0.33
N ILE A 215 -21.05 -30.71 0.98
CA ILE A 215 -19.89 -31.08 1.82
C ILE A 215 -19.70 -32.60 1.80
N LYS A 216 -20.77 -33.38 1.93
CA LYS A 216 -20.71 -34.85 1.81
C LYS A 216 -20.13 -35.29 0.47
N TYR A 217 -20.57 -34.68 -0.64
CA TYR A 217 -20.06 -34.97 -1.97
C TYR A 217 -18.56 -34.65 -2.09
N LEU A 218 -18.13 -33.48 -1.61
CA LEU A 218 -16.71 -33.10 -1.57
C LEU A 218 -15.87 -34.12 -0.79
N LEU A 219 -16.34 -34.56 0.39
CA LEU A 219 -15.63 -35.54 1.21
C LEU A 219 -15.57 -36.93 0.54
N ASN A 220 -16.58 -37.32 -0.23
CA ASN A 220 -16.55 -38.58 -1.00
C ASN A 220 -15.49 -38.57 -2.11
N MET A 221 -15.10 -37.39 -2.59
CA MET A 221 -14.05 -37.25 -3.60
C MET A 221 -12.64 -37.26 -2.99
N MET A 222 -12.52 -37.16 -1.67
CA MET A 222 -11.26 -37.27 -0.96
C MET A 222 -10.86 -38.74 -0.77
N PRO A 223 -9.56 -39.08 -0.67
CA PRO A 223 -9.10 -40.47 -0.52
C PRO A 223 -9.26 -41.02 0.91
N PHE A 224 -10.28 -40.53 1.65
CA PHE A 224 -10.52 -40.87 3.04
C PHE A 224 -11.99 -41.21 3.27
N SER A 225 -12.23 -42.35 3.92
CA SER A 225 -13.56 -42.68 4.44
C SER A 225 -13.93 -41.77 5.61
N PHE A 226 -15.21 -41.42 5.71
CA PHE A 226 -15.75 -40.62 6.82
C PHE A 226 -17.04 -41.24 7.35
N ASN A 227 -17.33 -40.95 8.62
CA ASN A 227 -18.59 -41.29 9.26
C ASN A 227 -19.46 -40.05 9.38
N GLU A 228 -20.75 -40.19 9.10
CA GLU A 228 -21.76 -39.19 9.44
C GLU A 228 -22.15 -39.33 10.91
N THR A 229 -22.09 -38.24 11.64
CA THR A 229 -22.35 -38.17 13.08
C THR A 229 -23.45 -37.15 13.36
N SER A 230 -23.82 -36.97 14.64
CA SER A 230 -24.75 -35.91 15.04
C SER A 230 -24.20 -34.50 14.85
N VAL A 231 -22.88 -34.34 14.81
CA VAL A 231 -22.19 -33.04 14.71
C VAL A 231 -21.74 -32.69 13.29
N GLY A 232 -21.80 -33.64 12.35
CA GLY A 232 -21.32 -33.48 10.97
C GLY A 232 -20.55 -34.71 10.49
N PHE A 233 -19.42 -34.51 9.85
CA PHE A 233 -18.61 -35.57 9.24
C PHE A 233 -17.30 -35.76 10.00
N THR A 234 -16.93 -37.01 10.30
CA THR A 234 -15.67 -37.33 10.99
C THR A 234 -14.84 -38.31 10.19
N VAL A 235 -13.62 -37.90 9.84
CA VAL A 235 -12.59 -38.71 9.21
C VAL A 235 -11.64 -39.22 10.28
N TYR A 236 -11.42 -40.53 10.32
CA TYR A 236 -10.47 -41.18 11.23
C TYR A 236 -9.18 -41.48 10.47
N ASN A 237 -8.25 -40.53 10.45
CA ASN A 237 -7.01 -40.67 9.68
C ASN A 237 -5.84 -39.89 10.30
N LYS A 238 -4.79 -40.63 10.71
CA LYS A 238 -3.58 -40.05 11.32
C LYS A 238 -2.83 -39.10 10.38
N GLN A 239 -2.63 -39.48 9.12
CA GLN A 239 -1.89 -38.68 8.13
C GLN A 239 -2.57 -37.32 7.91
N LEU A 240 -3.89 -37.33 7.66
CA LEU A 240 -4.67 -36.10 7.48
C LEU A 240 -4.68 -35.24 8.75
N TYR A 241 -4.88 -35.85 9.92
CA TYR A 241 -4.82 -35.15 11.21
C TYR A 241 -3.48 -34.47 11.45
N VAL A 242 -2.36 -35.19 11.24
CA VAL A 242 -1.01 -34.65 11.47
C VAL A 242 -0.75 -33.45 10.57
N TYR A 243 -1.22 -33.51 9.32
CA TYR A 243 -1.12 -32.37 8.41
C TYR A 243 -2.00 -31.21 8.86
N LEU A 244 -3.25 -31.43 9.20
CA LEU A 244 -4.22 -30.36 9.45
C LEU A 244 -4.10 -29.68 10.82
N LYS A 245 -3.61 -30.39 11.84
CA LYS A 245 -3.48 -29.84 13.21
C LYS A 245 -2.54 -28.63 13.30
N GLN A 246 -1.65 -28.46 12.32
CA GLN A 246 -0.66 -27.37 12.32
C GLN A 246 -1.28 -26.00 12.01
N PHE A 247 -2.48 -25.96 11.42
CA PHE A 247 -3.12 -24.72 10.97
C PHE A 247 -3.97 -24.04 12.03
N GLY A 248 -3.57 -24.18 13.30
CA GLY A 248 -4.14 -23.48 14.44
C GLY A 248 -5.52 -23.95 14.87
N ASP A 249 -5.95 -23.40 16.00
CA ASP A 249 -7.31 -23.55 16.54
C ASP A 249 -8.20 -22.38 16.09
N LYS A 250 -9.47 -22.36 16.51
CA LYS A 250 -10.44 -21.30 16.15
C LYS A 250 -9.95 -19.85 16.35
N TYR A 251 -8.99 -19.58 17.24
CA TYR A 251 -8.46 -18.24 17.48
C TYR A 251 -7.16 -17.94 16.72
N SER A 252 -6.46 -18.98 16.30
CA SER A 252 -5.12 -18.91 15.69
C SER A 252 -5.07 -19.49 14.27
N LYS A 253 -6.21 -19.92 13.71
CA LYS A 253 -6.28 -20.46 12.33
C LYS A 253 -5.62 -19.53 11.33
N PHE A 254 -5.00 -20.11 10.30
CA PHE A 254 -4.33 -19.37 9.23
C PHE A 254 -4.37 -20.17 7.92
N ILE A 255 -4.21 -19.47 6.79
CA ILE A 255 -4.24 -20.12 5.47
C ILE A 255 -2.82 -20.58 5.12
N PRO A 256 -2.63 -21.84 4.71
CA PRO A 256 -1.33 -22.34 4.26
C PRO A 256 -0.75 -21.54 3.08
N LYS A 257 0.57 -21.31 3.06
CA LYS A 257 1.24 -20.53 2.00
C LYS A 257 1.02 -21.14 0.61
N ASP A 258 1.07 -22.46 0.51
CA ASP A 258 0.82 -23.21 -0.73
C ASP A 258 -0.60 -22.99 -1.28
N ILE A 259 -1.60 -22.77 -0.43
CA ILE A 259 -2.95 -22.34 -0.84
C ILE A 259 -2.93 -20.87 -1.30
N LYS A 260 -2.30 -19.96 -0.52
CA LYS A 260 -2.26 -18.51 -0.84
C LYS A 260 -1.56 -18.18 -2.16
N GLU A 261 -0.70 -19.06 -2.64
CA GLU A 261 0.06 -18.89 -3.89
C GLU A 261 -0.60 -19.54 -5.11
N LEU A 262 -1.75 -20.22 -4.95
CA LEU A 262 -2.47 -20.84 -6.07
C LEU A 262 -3.00 -19.79 -7.07
N SER A 263 -3.29 -20.28 -8.27
CA SER A 263 -3.93 -19.49 -9.33
C SER A 263 -5.35 -19.04 -8.93
N PRO A 264 -5.88 -17.97 -9.54
CA PRO A 264 -7.18 -17.43 -9.16
C PRO A 264 -8.37 -18.41 -9.29
N CYS A 265 -8.29 -19.46 -10.10
CA CYS A 265 -9.37 -20.45 -10.19
C CYS A 265 -9.48 -21.28 -8.90
N PHE A 266 -8.36 -21.75 -8.36
CA PHE A 266 -8.34 -22.48 -7.09
C PHE A 266 -8.62 -21.58 -5.89
N LEU A 267 -8.10 -20.34 -5.89
CA LEU A 267 -8.42 -19.39 -4.81
C LEU A 267 -9.93 -19.07 -4.75
N LYS A 268 -10.62 -19.02 -5.90
CA LYS A 268 -12.07 -18.85 -5.94
C LYS A 268 -12.81 -20.05 -5.33
N LEU A 269 -12.36 -21.28 -5.63
CA LEU A 269 -12.91 -22.49 -5.00
C LEU A 269 -12.70 -22.45 -3.49
N PHE A 270 -11.49 -22.15 -3.03
CA PHE A 270 -11.18 -22.00 -1.61
C PHE A 270 -12.12 -20.98 -0.92
N ILE A 271 -12.26 -19.78 -1.50
CA ILE A 271 -13.12 -18.71 -0.97
C ILE A 271 -14.59 -19.16 -0.91
N GLU A 272 -15.09 -19.78 -1.98
CA GLU A 272 -16.48 -20.25 -2.06
C GLU A 272 -16.77 -21.24 -0.92
N TRP A 273 -15.91 -22.24 -0.74
CA TRP A 273 -16.08 -23.26 0.28
C TRP A 273 -15.88 -22.73 1.70
N ALA A 274 -14.98 -21.77 1.90
CA ALA A 274 -14.85 -21.07 3.17
C ALA A 274 -16.13 -20.32 3.55
N ILE A 275 -16.77 -19.65 2.58
CA ILE A 275 -18.04 -18.92 2.77
C ILE A 275 -19.22 -19.88 3.01
N LYS A 276 -19.22 -21.09 2.43
CA LYS A 276 -20.25 -22.11 2.73
C LYS A 276 -20.22 -22.57 4.19
N GLY A 277 -19.06 -22.52 4.84
CA GLY A 277 -18.93 -22.77 6.28
C GLY A 277 -19.32 -21.54 7.11
N ASP A 278 -18.41 -20.59 7.22
CA ASP A 278 -18.52 -19.42 8.14
C ASP A 278 -18.94 -18.13 7.41
N GLY A 279 -19.79 -18.23 6.40
CA GLY A 279 -20.19 -17.10 5.59
C GLY A 279 -21.69 -16.94 5.39
N SER A 280 -22.06 -15.83 4.77
CA SER A 280 -23.42 -15.54 4.34
C SER A 280 -23.39 -14.84 2.99
N CYS A 281 -24.28 -15.26 2.09
CA CYS A 281 -24.50 -14.60 0.80
C CYS A 281 -25.97 -14.18 0.70
N TYR A 282 -26.21 -13.01 0.15
CA TYR A 282 -27.56 -12.55 -0.18
C TYR A 282 -27.55 -11.80 -1.50
N THR A 283 -28.71 -11.77 -2.17
CA THR A 283 -28.88 -11.03 -3.41
C THR A 283 -29.24 -9.58 -3.08
N GLY A 284 -28.36 -8.64 -3.44
CA GLY A 284 -28.61 -7.21 -3.31
C GLY A 284 -29.59 -6.68 -4.36
N TYR A 285 -30.01 -5.43 -4.19
CA TYR A 285 -31.02 -4.74 -5.03
C TYR A 285 -30.74 -4.84 -6.54
N ASN A 286 -29.47 -4.83 -6.95
CA ASN A 286 -29.05 -4.92 -8.35
C ASN A 286 -28.90 -6.37 -8.86
N ARG A 287 -29.54 -7.35 -8.22
CA ARG A 287 -29.36 -8.81 -8.46
C ARG A 287 -27.90 -9.28 -8.32
N GLN A 288 -27.12 -8.54 -7.55
CA GLN A 288 -25.73 -8.88 -7.29
C GLN A 288 -25.63 -9.66 -5.99
N GLU A 289 -25.03 -10.84 -6.05
CA GLU A 289 -24.69 -11.60 -4.85
C GLU A 289 -23.59 -10.88 -4.06
N ILE A 290 -23.88 -10.61 -2.80
CA ILE A 290 -22.97 -10.03 -1.82
C ILE A 290 -22.69 -11.12 -0.79
N CYS A 291 -21.43 -11.55 -0.73
CA CYS A 291 -20.98 -12.54 0.23
C CYS A 291 -20.08 -11.93 1.29
N THR A 292 -20.19 -12.47 2.49
CA THR A 292 -19.47 -12.03 3.67
C THR A 292 -18.93 -13.25 4.39
N TYR A 293 -17.65 -13.22 4.76
CA TYR A 293 -16.99 -14.25 5.55
C TYR A 293 -16.75 -13.74 6.98
N TYR A 294 -16.92 -14.61 7.97
CA TYR A 294 -16.75 -14.28 9.38
C TYR A 294 -15.62 -15.09 9.99
N THR A 295 -14.82 -14.48 10.87
CA THR A 295 -13.84 -15.22 11.66
C THR A 295 -13.47 -14.46 12.93
N VAL A 296 -13.05 -15.19 13.96
CA VAL A 296 -12.48 -14.61 15.20
C VAL A 296 -10.95 -14.65 15.21
N SER A 297 -10.32 -15.36 14.27
CA SER A 297 -8.86 -15.38 14.11
C SER A 297 -8.41 -14.16 13.30
N LYS A 298 -7.58 -13.31 13.91
CA LYS A 298 -6.97 -12.16 13.21
C LYS A 298 -6.11 -12.64 12.03
N ARG A 299 -5.33 -13.71 12.22
CA ARG A 299 -4.43 -14.23 11.19
C ARG A 299 -5.20 -14.80 10.01
N LEU A 300 -6.26 -15.58 10.27
CA LEU A 300 -7.15 -16.07 9.21
C LEU A 300 -7.80 -14.91 8.46
N LYS A 301 -8.26 -13.88 9.17
CA LYS A 301 -8.80 -12.67 8.54
C LYS A 301 -7.77 -12.00 7.63
N ASP A 302 -6.54 -11.83 8.12
CA ASP A 302 -5.44 -11.20 7.38
C ASP A 302 -5.05 -12.00 6.12
N ASP A 303 -4.97 -13.33 6.22
CA ASP A 303 -4.71 -14.23 5.10
C ASP A 303 -5.87 -14.27 4.09
N PHE A 304 -7.13 -14.23 4.58
CA PHE A 304 -8.30 -14.26 3.71
C PHE A 304 -8.43 -12.99 2.87
N GLU A 305 -8.05 -11.84 3.42
CA GLU A 305 -7.93 -10.58 2.68
C GLU A 305 -6.94 -10.69 1.50
N GLU A 306 -5.77 -11.29 1.73
CA GLU A 306 -4.77 -11.56 0.69
C GLU A 306 -5.32 -12.50 -0.40
N VAL A 307 -5.98 -13.59 0.01
CA VAL A 307 -6.57 -14.56 -0.91
C VAL A 307 -7.70 -13.95 -1.74
N ILE A 308 -8.55 -13.10 -1.17
CA ILE A 308 -9.58 -12.35 -1.92
C ILE A 308 -8.94 -11.47 -3.00
N LEU A 309 -7.86 -10.76 -2.64
CA LEU A 309 -7.13 -9.89 -3.55
C LEU A 309 -6.55 -10.69 -4.72
N LYS A 310 -5.85 -11.79 -4.42
CA LYS A 310 -5.26 -12.69 -5.43
C LYS A 310 -6.31 -13.44 -6.26
N ALA A 311 -7.51 -13.67 -5.73
CA ALA A 311 -8.65 -14.20 -6.51
C ALA A 311 -9.24 -13.18 -7.51
N GLY A 312 -8.71 -11.96 -7.56
CA GLY A 312 -9.15 -10.89 -8.46
C GLY A 312 -10.36 -10.12 -7.94
N ARG A 313 -10.63 -10.17 -6.64
CA ARG A 313 -11.68 -9.40 -5.95
C ARG A 313 -11.05 -8.42 -4.96
N THR A 314 -11.88 -7.61 -4.33
CA THR A 314 -11.48 -6.77 -3.20
C THR A 314 -12.38 -7.04 -2.01
N TYR A 315 -12.11 -6.40 -0.90
CA TYR A 315 -12.85 -6.59 0.33
C TYR A 315 -13.09 -5.26 1.06
N HIS A 316 -13.99 -5.33 2.02
CA HIS A 316 -14.08 -4.38 3.11
C HIS A 316 -14.25 -5.16 4.41
N THR A 317 -13.33 -4.96 5.34
CA THR A 317 -13.35 -5.66 6.62
C THR A 317 -13.78 -4.73 7.74
N THR A 318 -14.74 -5.18 8.54
CA THR A 318 -15.11 -4.51 9.78
C THR A 318 -14.82 -5.43 10.97
N CYS A 319 -14.60 -4.82 12.13
CA CYS A 319 -14.44 -5.54 13.38
C CYS A 319 -15.70 -5.27 14.23
N ARG A 320 -16.38 -6.33 14.65
CA ARG A 320 -17.58 -6.24 15.49
C ARG A 320 -17.19 -6.58 16.93
N ASP A 321 -17.40 -5.62 17.82
CA ASP A 321 -17.28 -5.86 19.26
C ASP A 321 -18.37 -6.81 19.77
N PRO A 322 -18.06 -7.66 20.75
CA PRO A 322 -19.04 -8.54 21.35
C PRO A 322 -20.18 -7.76 22.02
N LYS A 323 -21.36 -8.37 22.02
CA LYS A 323 -22.54 -7.86 22.73
C LYS A 323 -23.19 -9.00 23.51
N ASP A 324 -23.88 -8.66 24.58
CA ASP A 324 -24.72 -9.63 25.30
C ASP A 324 -25.80 -10.13 24.35
N LYS A 325 -25.97 -11.45 24.28
CA LYS A 325 -26.93 -12.08 23.37
C LYS A 325 -27.60 -13.27 24.05
N PHE A 326 -28.87 -13.48 23.74
CA PHE A 326 -29.58 -14.69 24.11
C PHE A 326 -29.50 -15.69 22.95
N ILE A 327 -28.88 -16.85 23.18
CA ILE A 327 -28.83 -17.95 22.22
C ILE A 327 -29.62 -19.10 22.83
N GLN A 328 -30.74 -19.48 22.20
CA GLN A 328 -31.62 -20.56 22.67
C GLN A 328 -32.02 -20.42 24.16
N GLY A 329 -32.36 -19.20 24.58
CA GLY A 329 -32.74 -18.90 25.97
C GLY A 329 -31.58 -18.73 26.96
N ARG A 330 -30.34 -19.00 26.56
CA ARG A 330 -29.14 -18.78 27.39
C ARG A 330 -28.54 -17.41 27.13
N LEU A 331 -28.31 -16.63 28.19
CA LEU A 331 -27.53 -15.40 28.12
C LEU A 331 -26.05 -15.73 27.90
N VAL A 332 -25.50 -15.25 26.78
CA VAL A 332 -24.08 -15.25 26.49
C VAL A 332 -23.55 -13.84 26.69
N LYS A 333 -22.78 -13.64 27.76
CA LYS A 333 -22.19 -12.35 28.10
C LYS A 333 -21.11 -11.92 27.11
N LYS A 334 -20.97 -10.63 26.89
CA LYS A 334 -19.97 -10.01 25.99
C LYS A 334 -18.52 -10.30 26.43
N GLU A 335 -18.28 -10.41 27.74
CA GLU A 335 -16.95 -10.71 28.32
C GLU A 335 -16.42 -12.10 27.94
N ASN A 336 -17.34 -13.04 27.64
CA ASN A 336 -17.00 -14.41 27.25
C ASN A 336 -16.91 -14.60 25.73
N GLN A 337 -16.96 -13.50 24.98
CA GLN A 337 -16.96 -13.49 23.52
C GLN A 337 -15.73 -12.73 23.00
N LYS A 338 -15.22 -13.14 21.84
CA LYS A 338 -14.14 -12.44 21.14
C LYS A 338 -14.72 -11.54 20.05
N ARG A 339 -13.96 -10.51 19.69
CA ARG A 339 -14.24 -9.69 18.51
C ARG A 339 -14.33 -10.58 17.28
N CYS A 340 -15.30 -10.29 16.41
CA CYS A 340 -15.51 -11.01 15.16
C CYS A 340 -15.20 -10.09 13.99
N PHE A 341 -14.38 -10.56 13.07
CA PHE A 341 -14.10 -9.89 11.82
C PHE A 341 -15.15 -10.27 10.78
N GLU A 342 -15.70 -9.26 10.11
CA GLU A 342 -16.64 -9.41 9.00
C GLU A 342 -15.93 -8.94 7.72
N ILE A 343 -15.61 -9.87 6.84
CA ILE A 343 -14.91 -9.60 5.58
C ILE A 343 -15.93 -9.65 4.45
N ARG A 344 -16.36 -8.49 3.97
CA ARG A 344 -17.33 -8.38 2.87
C ARG A 344 -16.61 -8.34 1.54
N LEU A 345 -16.91 -9.30 0.66
CA LEU A 345 -16.35 -9.36 -0.68
C LEU A 345 -16.92 -8.23 -1.55
N ARG A 346 -16.06 -7.62 -2.35
CA ARG A 346 -16.39 -6.52 -3.27
C ARG A 346 -15.91 -6.88 -4.68
N ARG A 347 -16.72 -6.49 -5.68
CA ARG A 347 -16.39 -6.67 -7.10
C ARG A 347 -15.50 -5.55 -7.64
N ASN A 348 -15.62 -4.34 -7.09
CA ASN A 348 -14.90 -3.18 -7.58
C ASN A 348 -13.43 -3.25 -7.15
N ASN A 349 -12.57 -3.60 -8.09
CA ASN A 349 -11.12 -3.61 -7.90
C ASN A 349 -10.45 -2.24 -8.10
N LYS A 350 -11.22 -1.17 -8.32
CA LYS A 350 -10.74 0.20 -8.46
C LYS A 350 -11.60 1.18 -7.63
N ALA A 351 -10.99 2.22 -7.06
CA ALA A 351 -11.69 3.34 -6.44
C ALA A 351 -11.86 4.48 -7.43
N SER A 352 -13.10 4.93 -7.65
CA SER A 352 -13.40 6.11 -8.49
C SER A 352 -13.10 7.39 -7.72
N VAL A 353 -12.22 8.23 -8.26
CA VAL A 353 -11.85 9.52 -7.65
C VAL A 353 -13.06 10.46 -7.56
N LYS A 354 -14.00 10.41 -8.52
CA LYS A 354 -15.24 11.20 -8.49
C LYS A 354 -15.99 11.13 -7.16
N HIS A 355 -15.89 9.99 -6.48
CA HIS A 355 -16.63 9.72 -5.25
C HIS A 355 -15.73 9.78 -4.02
N LEU A 356 -14.53 10.34 -4.10
CA LEU A 356 -13.64 10.54 -2.96
C LEU A 356 -13.75 11.97 -2.48
N HIS A 357 -14.12 12.14 -1.22
CA HIS A 357 -14.02 13.41 -0.54
C HIS A 357 -12.54 13.66 -0.25
N LYS A 358 -12.03 14.81 -0.69
CA LYS A 358 -10.67 15.28 -0.45
C LYS A 358 -10.69 16.27 0.72
N ASN A 359 -10.05 15.92 1.84
CA ASN A 359 -9.91 16.80 3.00
C ASN A 359 -8.43 17.02 3.32
N TYR A 360 -8.12 18.18 3.90
CA TYR A 360 -6.78 18.52 4.38
C TYR A 360 -6.78 18.41 5.89
N ILE A 361 -5.97 17.49 6.43
CA ILE A 361 -5.94 17.21 7.87
C ILE A 361 -4.60 17.69 8.43
N PRO A 362 -4.59 18.66 9.37
CA PRO A 362 -3.39 19.01 10.10
C PRO A 362 -2.80 17.76 10.74
N TYR A 363 -1.51 17.53 10.49
CA TYR A 363 -0.82 16.35 10.97
C TYR A 363 0.60 16.73 11.35
N ASN A 364 1.02 16.26 12.51
CA ASN A 364 2.40 16.34 12.98
C ASN A 364 2.78 14.97 13.51
N GLY A 365 3.66 14.28 12.79
CA GLY A 365 4.06 12.91 13.09
C GLY A 365 4.84 12.28 11.95
N LYS A 366 5.11 10.98 12.05
CA LYS A 366 5.88 10.28 11.02
C LYS A 366 5.06 10.05 9.75
N VAL A 367 5.73 9.92 8.61
CA VAL A 367 5.21 9.36 7.35
C VAL A 367 6.25 8.43 6.77
N PHE A 368 5.81 7.45 5.98
CA PHE A 368 6.71 6.42 5.46
C PHE A 368 6.52 6.19 3.96
N CYS A 369 7.53 5.62 3.32
CA CYS A 369 7.45 5.10 1.96
C CYS A 369 8.42 3.94 1.77
N LEU A 370 8.20 3.14 0.73
CA LEU A 370 9.11 2.07 0.31
C LEU A 370 9.78 2.44 -1.00
N SER A 371 11.09 2.20 -1.07
CA SER A 371 11.83 2.17 -2.32
C SER A 371 11.84 0.73 -2.84
N LEU A 372 11.33 0.55 -4.06
CA LEU A 372 11.21 -0.75 -4.72
C LEU A 372 11.99 -0.72 -6.03
N PRO A 373 12.56 -1.85 -6.47
CA PRO A 373 13.36 -1.92 -7.68
C PRO A 373 12.54 -1.70 -8.94
N GLU A 374 11.23 -2.00 -8.91
CA GLU A 374 10.33 -1.91 -10.06
C GLU A 374 8.96 -1.34 -9.67
N HIS A 375 8.27 -0.70 -10.62
CA HIS A 375 6.91 -0.11 -10.51
C HIS A 375 6.72 0.98 -9.44
N HIS A 376 7.57 1.03 -8.41
CA HIS A 376 7.58 1.97 -7.29
C HIS A 376 6.19 2.19 -6.69
N ASN A 377 5.42 1.10 -6.56
CA ASN A 377 4.16 1.07 -5.84
C ASN A 377 4.03 -0.21 -5.02
N PHE A 378 3.30 -0.14 -3.92
CA PHE A 378 3.04 -1.26 -3.02
C PHE A 378 1.61 -1.26 -2.53
N TYR A 379 1.12 -2.42 -2.09
CA TYR A 379 -0.22 -2.58 -1.56
C TYR A 379 -0.26 -2.31 -0.05
N VAL A 380 -1.15 -1.40 0.33
CA VAL A 380 -1.43 -1.06 1.72
C VAL A 380 -2.89 -1.31 2.05
N ARG A 381 -3.20 -1.46 3.34
CA ARG A 381 -4.56 -1.37 3.86
C ARG A 381 -4.68 -0.34 4.95
N ARG A 382 -5.87 0.26 5.00
CA ARG A 382 -6.31 1.14 6.07
C ARG A 382 -7.82 1.02 6.27
N SER A 383 -8.25 1.07 7.53
CA SER A 383 -9.68 1.03 7.90
C SER A 383 -10.43 -0.15 7.23
N GLY A 384 -9.76 -1.31 7.14
CA GLY A 384 -10.32 -2.51 6.52
C GLY A 384 -10.44 -2.49 4.99
N THR A 385 -9.72 -1.58 4.31
CA THR A 385 -9.73 -1.47 2.84
C THR A 385 -8.32 -1.37 2.28
N GLY A 386 -8.03 -2.14 1.24
CA GLY A 386 -6.73 -2.11 0.56
C GLY A 386 -6.68 -1.28 -0.74
N TYR A 387 -5.49 -0.74 -1.06
CA TYR A 387 -5.17 0.03 -2.27
C TYR A 387 -3.66 0.06 -2.57
N PHE A 388 -3.29 0.43 -3.80
CA PHE A 388 -1.88 0.63 -4.21
C PHE A 388 -1.44 2.09 -4.05
N THR A 389 -0.19 2.33 -3.63
CA THR A 389 0.39 3.64 -3.23
C THR A 389 1.89 3.72 -3.67
N GLY A 390 2.50 4.90 -3.99
CA GLY A 390 3.97 5.02 -4.27
C GLY A 390 4.52 6.26 -5.07
N ASN A 391 5.82 6.28 -5.48
CA ASN A 391 6.62 7.51 -5.81
C ASN A 391 7.21 7.69 -7.26
N SER A 392 7.93 8.80 -7.54
CA SER A 392 8.47 9.25 -8.87
C SER A 392 9.59 8.39 -9.49
N LEU A 393 9.78 8.52 -10.81
CA LEU A 393 10.77 7.81 -11.63
C LEU A 393 11.94 8.68 -12.17
N MET A 394 11.87 10.01 -12.11
CA MET A 394 12.92 10.86 -12.68
C MET A 394 12.96 12.29 -12.09
N GLY A 395 14.00 13.02 -12.47
CA GLY A 395 14.17 14.45 -12.25
C GLY A 395 15.13 14.70 -11.10
N PRO A 396 15.76 15.88 -11.03
CA PRO A 396 16.72 16.17 -9.99
C PRO A 396 16.02 16.15 -8.62
N VAL A 397 16.82 15.88 -7.59
CA VAL A 397 16.49 16.36 -6.25
C VAL A 397 16.94 17.80 -6.20
N VAL A 398 16.01 18.70 -5.92
CA VAL A 398 16.31 20.13 -5.76
C VAL A 398 16.09 20.47 -4.30
N ALA A 399 17.07 21.12 -3.70
CA ALA A 399 16.98 21.75 -2.40
C ALA A 399 17.34 23.22 -2.54
N ALA A 400 16.71 24.07 -1.74
CA ALA A 400 17.02 25.49 -1.71
C ALA A 400 17.38 25.91 -0.29
N ALA A 401 18.21 26.95 -0.18
CA ALA A 401 18.48 27.69 1.03
C ALA A 401 18.04 29.14 0.78
N VAL A 402 17.32 29.74 1.73
CA VAL A 402 16.80 31.11 1.60
C VAL A 402 17.03 31.86 2.90
N HIS A 403 17.57 33.07 2.83
CA HIS A 403 17.58 34.05 3.89
C HIS A 403 16.55 35.14 3.61
N ILE A 404 15.64 35.38 4.56
CA ILE A 404 14.67 36.46 4.48
C ILE A 404 15.21 37.71 5.20
N PRO A 405 15.45 38.84 4.50
CA PRO A 405 15.97 40.05 5.11
C PRO A 405 14.93 40.74 6.00
N GLU A 406 15.40 41.59 6.92
CA GLU A 406 14.50 42.42 7.72
C GLU A 406 13.68 43.37 6.83
N GLY A 407 12.37 43.44 7.09
CA GLY A 407 11.44 44.28 6.32
C GLY A 407 10.85 43.62 5.07
N PHE A 408 11.27 42.39 4.71
CA PHE A 408 10.61 41.63 3.65
C PHE A 408 9.17 41.29 4.05
N ASP A 409 8.23 41.56 3.16
CA ASP A 409 6.81 41.25 3.42
C ASP A 409 6.55 39.76 3.20
N THR A 410 6.42 39.04 4.31
CA THR A 410 6.18 37.60 4.38
C THR A 410 4.70 37.23 4.34
N ALA A 411 3.79 38.19 4.15
CA ALA A 411 2.36 37.94 4.19
C ALA A 411 1.94 36.96 3.08
N GLY A 412 1.35 35.83 3.51
CA GLY A 412 0.84 34.80 2.60
C GLY A 412 1.87 33.80 2.11
N ILE A 413 3.16 33.96 2.45
CA ILE A 413 4.13 32.86 2.36
C ILE A 413 3.70 31.78 3.34
N ASP A 414 3.76 30.54 2.89
CA ASP A 414 3.43 29.33 3.64
C ASP A 414 4.08 28.15 2.90
N ASP A 415 3.99 26.94 3.45
CA ASP A 415 4.37 25.69 2.79
C ASP A 415 3.95 25.71 1.32
N SER A 416 4.94 25.53 0.44
CA SER A 416 4.74 25.54 -1.01
C SER A 416 3.58 24.62 -1.44
N LYS A 417 3.35 23.54 -0.70
CA LYS A 417 2.32 22.54 -0.98
C LYS A 417 0.90 23.03 -0.65
N LYS A 418 0.75 24.04 0.20
CA LYS A 418 -0.55 24.69 0.52
C LYS A 418 -0.90 25.81 -0.47
N LEU A 419 0.08 26.28 -1.24
CA LEU A 419 -0.10 27.34 -2.22
C LEU A 419 -0.57 26.78 -3.58
N SER A 420 -1.47 27.50 -4.24
CA SER A 420 -1.80 27.23 -5.65
C SER A 420 -0.58 27.47 -6.53
N SER A 421 -0.48 26.82 -7.71
CA SER A 421 0.66 27.03 -8.62
C SER A 421 0.90 28.51 -8.92
N LYS A 422 -0.19 29.26 -9.18
CA LYS A 422 -0.12 30.71 -9.46
C LYS A 422 0.44 31.51 -8.27
N ASN A 423 -0.02 31.22 -7.05
CA ASN A 423 0.49 31.92 -5.87
C ASN A 423 1.93 31.50 -5.55
N ARG A 424 2.26 30.23 -5.77
CA ARG A 424 3.62 29.72 -5.57
C ARG A 424 4.60 30.39 -6.52
N GLU A 425 4.25 30.57 -7.80
CA GLU A 425 5.06 31.32 -8.77
C GLU A 425 5.18 32.80 -8.40
N LEU A 426 4.10 33.43 -7.92
CA LEU A 426 4.13 34.81 -7.44
C LEU A 426 5.13 34.97 -6.29
N PHE A 427 5.04 34.14 -5.25
CA PHE A 427 5.96 34.19 -4.11
C PHE A 427 7.37 33.79 -4.50
N TYR A 428 7.54 32.81 -5.39
CA TYR A 428 8.85 32.47 -5.94
C TYR A 428 9.53 33.71 -6.51
N ASN A 429 8.86 34.44 -7.41
CA ASN A 429 9.43 35.63 -8.05
C ASN A 429 9.83 36.68 -7.01
N LYS A 430 8.96 36.94 -6.03
CA LYS A 430 9.24 37.88 -4.94
C LYS A 430 10.46 37.46 -4.12
N ILE A 431 10.56 36.19 -3.75
CA ILE A 431 11.69 35.65 -2.98
C ILE A 431 12.98 35.77 -3.78
N VAL A 432 13.00 35.38 -5.05
CA VAL A 432 14.25 35.44 -5.84
C VAL A 432 14.68 36.86 -6.22
N GLU A 433 13.76 37.84 -6.21
CA GLU A 433 14.06 39.25 -6.47
C GLU A 433 14.58 39.99 -5.22
N GLU A 434 14.05 39.68 -4.04
CA GLU A 434 14.25 40.49 -2.83
C GLU A 434 15.03 39.77 -1.72
N CYS A 435 15.19 38.45 -1.79
CA CYS A 435 15.86 37.65 -0.76
C CYS A 435 17.19 37.08 -1.26
N ASP A 436 18.12 36.87 -0.33
CA ASP A 436 19.30 36.08 -0.62
C ASP A 436 18.92 34.59 -0.65
N TYR A 437 19.20 33.91 -1.75
CA TYR A 437 18.89 32.50 -1.90
C TYR A 437 19.97 31.77 -2.68
N ALA A 438 20.03 30.47 -2.46
CA ALA A 438 20.74 29.54 -3.31
C ALA A 438 19.91 28.30 -3.48
N PHE A 439 20.06 27.62 -4.61
CA PHE A 439 19.56 26.27 -4.76
C PHE A 439 20.64 25.41 -5.37
N TYR A 440 20.53 24.12 -5.11
CA TYR A 440 21.31 23.12 -5.77
C TYR A 440 20.38 22.08 -6.35
N ALA A 441 20.81 21.46 -7.44
CA ALA A 441 20.09 20.37 -8.07
C ALA A 441 21.09 19.23 -8.26
N ILE A 442 20.80 18.09 -7.63
CA ILE A 442 21.57 16.87 -7.86
C ILE A 442 20.94 16.14 -9.03
N ASP A 443 21.74 15.93 -10.07
CA ASP A 443 21.31 15.28 -11.29
C ASP A 443 21.11 13.76 -11.10
N ASN A 444 20.49 13.14 -12.09
CA ASN A 444 20.13 11.73 -12.02
C ASN A 444 21.34 10.78 -12.00
N GLY A 445 22.45 11.13 -12.67
CA GLY A 445 23.66 10.33 -12.66
C GLY A 445 24.30 10.30 -11.27
N THR A 446 24.33 11.45 -10.60
CA THR A 446 24.75 11.51 -9.20
C THR A 446 23.80 10.71 -8.30
N ILE A 447 22.48 10.88 -8.44
CA ILE A 447 21.47 10.11 -7.67
C ILE A 447 21.66 8.59 -7.86
N ASP A 448 21.92 8.14 -9.07
CA ASP A 448 22.15 6.72 -9.39
C ASP A 448 23.43 6.19 -8.69
N SER A 449 24.44 7.04 -8.51
CA SER A 449 25.73 6.65 -7.92
C SER A 449 25.74 6.59 -6.39
N ILE A 450 24.97 7.45 -5.71
CA ILE A 450 25.00 7.58 -4.24
C ILE A 450 23.67 7.28 -3.55
N ASN A 451 22.60 6.98 -4.29
CA ASN A 451 21.21 6.85 -3.83
C ASN A 451 20.49 8.17 -3.53
N ILE A 452 19.15 8.11 -3.51
CA ILE A 452 18.30 9.31 -3.41
C ILE A 452 18.44 10.03 -2.05
N LEU A 453 18.73 9.31 -0.94
CA LEU A 453 18.88 9.91 0.40
C LEU A 453 20.17 10.69 0.51
N GLU A 454 21.28 10.09 0.12
CA GLU A 454 22.56 10.79 0.15
C GLU A 454 22.60 11.91 -0.89
N ALA A 455 21.92 11.76 -2.03
CA ALA A 455 21.68 12.86 -2.96
C ALA A 455 20.86 14.00 -2.34
N THR A 456 19.81 13.71 -1.56
CA THR A 456 19.06 14.74 -0.82
C THR A 456 19.96 15.47 0.18
N MET A 457 20.76 14.76 0.97
CA MET A 457 21.69 15.35 1.95
C MET A 457 22.76 16.22 1.27
N MET A 458 23.35 15.72 0.18
CA MET A 458 24.32 16.44 -0.65
C MET A 458 23.72 17.71 -1.27
N CYS A 459 22.47 17.62 -1.75
CA CYS A 459 21.75 18.75 -2.32
C CYS A 459 21.55 19.87 -1.28
N MET A 460 21.02 19.54 -0.10
CA MET A 460 20.83 20.51 0.99
C MET A 460 22.16 21.13 1.43
N ARG A 461 23.21 20.32 1.58
CA ARG A 461 24.55 20.79 1.94
C ARG A 461 25.06 21.84 0.96
N TYR A 462 24.98 21.59 -0.34
CA TYR A 462 25.51 22.55 -1.32
C TYR A 462 24.67 23.81 -1.44
N SER A 463 23.34 23.72 -1.27
CA SER A 463 22.49 24.91 -1.17
C SER A 463 22.90 25.79 0.01
N ILE A 464 23.17 25.18 1.17
CA ILE A 464 23.66 25.89 2.36
C ILE A 464 25.01 26.55 2.12
N MET A 465 25.99 25.79 1.63
CA MET A 465 27.36 26.27 1.44
C MET A 465 27.47 27.41 0.41
N SER A 466 26.47 27.55 -0.45
CA SER A 466 26.41 28.63 -1.44
C SER A 466 26.04 29.99 -0.83
N ILE A 467 25.52 30.02 0.39
CA ILE A 467 25.22 31.24 1.13
C ILE A 467 26.31 31.48 2.19
N THR A 468 27.41 32.12 1.78
CA THR A 468 28.62 32.27 2.61
C THR A 468 28.45 33.19 3.82
N LYS A 469 27.37 33.96 3.88
CA LYS A 469 27.07 34.90 4.97
C LYS A 469 26.26 34.27 6.10
N ALA A 470 25.83 33.01 5.96
CA ALA A 470 24.95 32.38 6.92
C ALA A 470 25.64 32.19 8.29
N ASP A 471 24.98 32.69 9.34
CA ASP A 471 25.35 32.45 10.73
C ASP A 471 24.76 31.11 11.22
N TYR A 472 23.58 30.77 10.71
CA TYR A 472 22.80 29.64 11.18
C TYR A 472 21.89 29.07 10.09
N ALA A 473 21.75 27.75 10.01
CA ALA A 473 20.86 27.06 9.08
C ALA A 473 19.74 26.28 9.79
N LEU A 474 18.50 26.60 9.44
CA LEU A 474 17.30 25.86 9.81
C LEU A 474 16.96 24.91 8.66
N ILE A 475 17.05 23.60 8.87
CA ILE A 475 16.87 22.60 7.80
C ILE A 475 15.57 21.84 8.04
N ASP A 476 14.65 21.79 7.08
CA ASP A 476 13.46 20.95 7.19
C ASP A 476 13.85 19.47 7.30
N GLY A 477 13.23 18.77 8.24
CA GLY A 477 13.46 17.35 8.46
C GLY A 477 14.11 17.03 9.80
N ASN A 478 14.82 15.90 9.87
CA ASN A 478 15.31 15.31 11.12
C ASN A 478 16.77 14.80 11.06
N ARG A 479 17.46 14.97 9.92
CA ARG A 479 18.86 14.59 9.75
C ARG A 479 19.63 15.75 9.12
N LEU A 480 20.68 16.19 9.81
CA LEU A 480 21.58 17.22 9.30
C LEU A 480 22.48 16.61 8.22
N PRO A 481 22.70 17.30 7.10
CA PRO A 481 23.81 16.98 6.21
C PRO A 481 25.15 17.15 6.95
N GLU A 482 26.13 16.33 6.60
CA GLU A 482 27.47 16.44 7.18
C GLU A 482 28.25 17.62 6.56
N PHE A 483 29.21 18.17 7.32
CA PHE A 483 30.16 19.18 6.85
C PHE A 483 29.52 20.45 6.25
N LEU A 484 28.58 21.05 6.97
CA LEU A 484 27.82 22.24 6.53
C LEU A 484 28.63 23.55 6.54
N GLY A 485 29.67 23.65 7.37
CA GLY A 485 30.44 24.89 7.52
C GLY A 485 29.71 26.04 8.23
N VAL A 486 28.47 25.79 8.67
CA VAL A 486 27.63 26.72 9.44
C VAL A 486 26.96 25.94 10.58
N SER A 487 26.66 26.62 11.68
CA SER A 487 25.82 26.06 12.73
C SER A 487 24.44 25.75 12.18
N ALA A 488 23.88 24.60 12.50
CA ALA A 488 22.61 24.18 11.92
C ALA A 488 21.80 23.33 12.89
N GLU A 489 20.48 23.37 12.71
CA GLU A 489 19.57 22.42 13.34
C GLU A 489 18.49 21.97 12.37
N CYS A 490 18.01 20.76 12.63
CA CYS A 490 16.85 20.20 11.95
C CYS A 490 15.57 20.73 12.59
N VAL A 491 14.62 21.15 11.76
CA VAL A 491 13.30 21.59 12.17
C VAL A 491 12.27 20.69 11.49
N VAL A 492 11.65 19.81 12.26
CA VAL A 492 10.60 18.93 11.74
C VAL A 492 9.36 19.76 11.34
N GLY A 493 9.02 19.73 10.05
CA GLY A 493 8.01 20.56 9.39
C GLY A 493 8.25 22.04 9.67
N GLY A 494 9.47 22.44 9.35
CA GLY A 494 9.96 23.80 9.48
C GLY A 494 9.24 24.77 8.56
N ASP A 495 8.65 24.32 7.46
CA ASP A 495 7.83 25.13 6.55
C ASP A 495 6.61 25.78 7.23
N GLY A 496 6.13 25.21 8.34
CA GLY A 496 5.10 25.81 9.20
C GLY A 496 5.60 26.64 10.37
N LYS A 497 6.92 26.64 10.65
CA LYS A 497 7.53 27.22 11.87
C LYS A 497 8.60 28.28 11.59
N SER A 498 9.16 28.27 10.39
CA SER A 498 10.21 29.17 9.92
C SER A 498 9.81 29.70 8.56
N VAL A 499 9.81 31.02 8.41
CA VAL A 499 9.49 31.66 7.14
C VAL A 499 10.56 31.38 6.10
N SER A 500 11.80 31.26 6.55
CA SER A 500 12.95 30.96 5.70
C SER A 500 12.84 29.54 5.13
N ILE A 501 12.40 28.56 5.93
CA ILE A 501 12.15 27.20 5.43
C ILE A 501 10.94 27.20 4.48
N ALA A 502 9.85 27.91 4.83
CA ALA A 502 8.70 28.03 3.94
C ALA A 502 9.11 28.62 2.57
N ALA A 503 9.92 29.67 2.57
CA ALA A 503 10.46 30.27 1.35
C ALA A 503 11.38 29.30 0.58
N ALA A 504 12.25 28.57 1.28
CA ALA A 504 13.08 27.53 0.67
C ALA A 504 12.24 26.43 0.01
N SER A 505 11.14 26.00 0.63
CA SER A 505 10.21 25.01 0.03
C SER A 505 9.64 25.50 -1.30
N ILE A 506 9.31 26.81 -1.38
CA ILE A 506 8.76 27.44 -2.59
C ILE A 506 9.83 27.48 -3.68
N VAL A 507 11.04 27.93 -3.33
CA VAL A 507 12.18 27.99 -4.27
C VAL A 507 12.51 26.59 -4.79
N ALA A 508 12.69 25.60 -3.92
CA ALA A 508 13.00 24.23 -4.30
C ALA A 508 11.93 23.64 -5.24
N LYS A 509 10.65 23.81 -4.90
CA LYS A 509 9.54 23.27 -5.67
C LYS A 509 9.40 23.92 -7.05
N VAL A 510 9.40 25.25 -7.12
CA VAL A 510 9.23 25.96 -8.40
C VAL A 510 10.46 25.80 -9.28
N THR A 511 11.67 25.83 -8.72
CA THR A 511 12.90 25.56 -9.48
C THR A 511 12.88 24.17 -10.08
N ARG A 512 12.53 23.13 -9.29
CA ARG A 512 12.42 21.76 -9.82
C ARG A 512 11.39 21.68 -10.95
N ASP A 513 10.22 22.30 -10.79
CA ASP A 513 9.17 22.27 -11.80
C ASP A 513 9.58 23.00 -13.08
N LYS A 514 10.32 24.11 -12.98
CA LYS A 514 10.92 24.85 -14.11
C LYS A 514 11.99 24.02 -14.82
N MET A 515 12.92 23.42 -14.10
CA MET A 515 13.94 22.54 -14.68
C MET A 515 13.31 21.38 -15.46
N VAL A 516 12.25 20.78 -14.92
CA VAL A 516 11.53 19.70 -15.62
C VAL A 516 10.80 20.20 -16.87
N LEU A 517 10.34 21.46 -16.89
CA LEU A 517 9.77 22.09 -18.09
C LEU A 517 10.85 22.40 -19.13
N GLU A 518 12.03 22.88 -18.75
CA GLU A 518 13.16 23.08 -19.67
C GLU A 518 13.62 21.74 -20.27
N MET A 519 13.68 20.69 -19.45
CA MET A 519 13.93 19.34 -19.91
C MET A 519 12.85 18.89 -20.91
N HIS A 520 11.58 19.27 -20.69
CA HIS A 520 10.49 18.97 -21.62
C HIS A 520 10.69 19.66 -22.96
N GLU A 521 11.16 20.91 -22.99
CA GLU A 521 11.42 21.62 -24.25
C GLU A 521 12.50 20.91 -25.09
N GLN A 522 13.52 20.36 -24.43
CA GLN A 522 14.56 19.57 -25.11
C GLN A 522 14.08 18.17 -25.54
N TYR A 523 13.22 17.56 -24.73
CA TYR A 523 12.73 16.20 -24.93
C TYR A 523 11.19 16.14 -24.87
N PRO A 524 10.49 16.83 -25.79
CA PRO A 524 9.04 17.02 -25.70
C PRO A 524 8.27 15.71 -25.81
N ILE A 525 8.86 14.74 -26.50
CA ILE A 525 8.32 13.40 -26.72
C ILE A 525 8.05 12.61 -25.43
N TYR A 526 8.65 13.00 -24.29
CA TYR A 526 8.44 12.34 -23.00
C TYR A 526 7.34 12.99 -22.13
N GLY A 527 6.71 14.10 -22.57
CA GLY A 527 5.51 14.67 -21.95
C GLY A 527 5.67 15.24 -20.52
N TRP A 528 6.89 15.66 -20.18
CA TRP A 528 7.25 16.12 -18.83
C TRP A 528 6.58 17.43 -18.39
N ASP A 529 6.05 18.22 -19.32
CA ASP A 529 5.16 19.36 -19.02
C ASP A 529 3.99 18.97 -18.12
N LYS A 530 3.43 17.78 -18.36
CA LYS A 530 2.28 17.22 -17.64
C LYS A 530 2.68 16.24 -16.55
N ASN A 531 3.59 15.32 -16.87
CA ASN A 531 3.91 14.24 -15.95
C ASN A 531 5.02 14.57 -14.94
N LYS A 532 5.69 15.72 -15.08
CA LYS A 532 6.76 16.23 -14.20
C LYS A 532 7.90 15.25 -13.93
N GLY A 533 8.14 14.34 -14.87
CA GLY A 533 9.18 13.33 -14.79
C GLY A 533 8.85 12.08 -14.00
N TYR A 534 7.59 11.94 -13.61
CA TYR A 534 7.09 10.72 -13.00
C TYR A 534 6.76 9.74 -14.14
N GLY A 535 7.08 8.45 -14.00
CA GLY A 535 6.94 7.51 -15.11
C GLY A 535 5.50 7.10 -15.32
N THR A 536 4.75 7.99 -15.95
CA THR A 536 3.44 7.72 -16.53
C THR A 536 3.58 6.74 -17.70
N GLN A 537 2.46 6.27 -18.26
CA GLN A 537 2.55 5.38 -19.41
C GLN A 537 3.14 6.08 -20.61
N GLU A 538 2.71 7.32 -20.88
CA GLU A 538 3.25 8.16 -21.95
C GLU A 538 4.76 8.31 -21.81
N HIS A 539 5.23 8.58 -20.60
CA HIS A 539 6.63 8.72 -20.29
C HIS A 539 7.41 7.39 -20.46
N ARG A 540 6.88 6.27 -19.96
CA ARG A 540 7.51 4.95 -20.12
C ARG A 540 7.45 4.41 -21.54
N ASP A 541 6.39 4.69 -22.28
CA ASP A 541 6.29 4.36 -23.70
C ASP A 541 7.30 5.18 -24.51
N ALA A 542 7.47 6.47 -24.17
CA ALA A 542 8.52 7.30 -24.75
C ALA A 542 9.93 6.77 -24.40
N ILE A 543 10.19 6.35 -23.16
CA ILE A 543 11.46 5.69 -22.79
C ILE A 543 11.66 4.39 -23.59
N LYS A 544 10.62 3.57 -23.71
CA LYS A 544 10.70 2.31 -24.46
C LYS A 544 10.97 2.54 -25.96
N LEU A 545 10.35 3.55 -26.54
CA LEU A 545 10.40 3.83 -27.97
C LEU A 545 11.66 4.62 -28.36
N TYR A 546 12.04 5.60 -27.54
CA TYR A 546 13.12 6.56 -27.84
C TYR A 546 14.37 6.36 -26.98
N GLY A 547 14.33 5.46 -25.99
CA GLY A 547 15.42 5.19 -25.05
C GLY A 547 15.40 6.11 -23.83
N ALA A 548 16.24 5.81 -22.85
CA ALA A 548 16.48 6.69 -21.72
C ALA A 548 17.29 7.94 -22.15
N THR A 549 16.85 9.11 -21.70
CA THR A 549 17.63 10.37 -21.81
C THR A 549 18.63 10.51 -20.66
N PRO A 550 19.57 11.47 -20.72
CA PRO A 550 20.43 11.81 -19.58
C PRO A 550 19.65 12.28 -18.33
N TYR A 551 18.40 12.70 -18.49
CA TYR A 551 17.54 13.17 -17.39
C TYR A 551 16.73 12.07 -16.70
N HIS A 552 16.91 10.82 -17.12
CA HIS A 552 16.35 9.68 -16.41
C HIS A 552 17.36 9.10 -15.43
N ARG A 553 16.87 8.60 -14.29
CA ARG A 553 17.66 7.81 -13.34
C ARG A 553 17.85 6.42 -13.92
N LYS A 554 19.02 6.17 -14.48
CA LYS A 554 19.36 4.95 -15.23
C LYS A 554 19.40 3.71 -14.33
N SER A 555 19.59 3.89 -13.02
CA SER A 555 19.47 2.79 -12.05
C SER A 555 18.01 2.35 -11.82
N PHE A 556 17.01 3.16 -12.21
CA PHE A 556 15.59 2.90 -11.90
C PHE A 556 14.98 1.99 -12.97
N SER A 557 14.20 0.98 -12.56
CA SER A 557 13.48 0.12 -13.51
C SER A 557 12.36 0.87 -14.24
N GLY A 558 12.17 0.53 -15.51
CA GLY A 558 11.42 1.31 -16.48
C GLY A 558 12.30 2.29 -17.25
N VAL A 559 13.53 2.55 -16.76
CA VAL A 559 14.59 3.27 -17.46
C VAL A 559 15.75 2.32 -17.75
N LYS A 560 16.21 1.55 -16.74
CA LYS A 560 17.40 0.68 -16.80
C LYS A 560 17.40 -0.29 -17.98
N GLU A 561 16.23 -0.80 -18.38
CA GLU A 561 16.06 -1.75 -19.49
C GLU A 561 16.21 -1.09 -20.87
N TYR A 562 16.18 0.24 -20.92
CA TYR A 562 16.23 1.06 -22.12
C TYR A 562 17.40 2.07 -22.07
N VAL A 563 18.35 1.83 -21.17
CA VAL A 563 19.67 2.46 -21.18
C VAL A 563 20.47 1.76 -22.27
N ARG A 564 20.72 2.47 -23.37
CA ARG A 564 21.57 1.99 -24.47
C ARG A 564 23.04 2.13 -24.13
#